data_AF-A0A1V1NYX3-F1
#
_entry.id   AF-A0A1V1NYX3-F1
#
_cell.length_a   1.000
_cell.length_b   1.000
_cell.length_c   1.000
_cell.angle_alpha   90.00
_cell.angle_beta   90.00
_cell.angle_gamma   90.00
#
_symmetry.space_group_name_H-M   'P 1'
#
loop_
_entity.id
_entity.type
_entity.pdbx_description
1 polymer ?
#
loop_
_entity_poly.entity_id
_entity_poly.type
_entity_poly.pdbx_seq_one_letter_code
_entity_poly.pdbx_strand_id
1 'polypeptide(L)'
;MSQSSWYMIVYDIADEKRLRKVHRVMKNFGLPVQQSVFFYPGSQKSVNNLLDKIESVMSIEDDDLRAYPVKHPRYVWATSGSVLDTAPLYSDHQSKKKETPPRKQSWLKRIKNGLFGRKKK
;
A
#
# COMPACT_ATOMS: atom_id res chain seq x y z
N MET A 1 7.19 -28.04 -12.41
CA MET A 1 7.73 -26.94 -11.57
C MET A 1 7.06 -25.65 -12.02
N SER A 2 6.17 -25.08 -11.22
CA SER A 2 5.55 -23.78 -11.53
C SER A 2 6.60 -22.71 -11.32
N GLN A 3 7.23 -22.20 -12.39
CA GLN A 3 8.04 -21.00 -12.25
C GLN A 3 7.18 -19.88 -11.65
N SER A 4 7.71 -19.20 -10.64
CA SER A 4 7.09 -17.99 -10.11
C SER A 4 7.16 -16.91 -11.18
N SER A 5 6.05 -16.70 -11.89
CA SER A 5 5.93 -15.64 -12.89
C SER A 5 5.80 -14.29 -12.21
N TRP A 6 6.26 -13.26 -12.89
CA TRP A 6 6.06 -11.86 -12.49
C TRP A 6 5.18 -11.19 -13.52
N TYR A 7 4.40 -10.20 -13.07
CA TYR A 7 3.57 -9.38 -13.94
C TYR A 7 3.82 -7.91 -13.67
N MET A 8 3.88 -7.14 -14.73
CA MET A 8 3.80 -5.67 -14.69
C MET A 8 2.35 -5.28 -14.88
N ILE A 9 1.75 -4.69 -13.86
CA ILE A 9 0.38 -4.21 -13.87
C ILE A 9 0.44 -2.70 -14.07
N VAL A 10 -0.25 -2.24 -15.12
CA VAL A 10 -0.33 -0.83 -15.50
C VAL A 10 -1.79 -0.45 -15.60
N TYR A 11 -2.15 0.70 -15.07
CA TYR A 11 -3.51 1.23 -15.19
C TYR A 11 -3.51 2.70 -15.57
N ASP A 12 -4.52 3.10 -16.34
CA ASP A 12 -4.84 4.49 -16.63
C ASP A 12 -6.27 4.74 -16.15
N ILE A 13 -6.44 5.62 -15.16
CA ILE A 13 -7.72 5.84 -14.48
C ILE A 13 -7.99 7.33 -14.45
N ALA A 14 -9.06 7.75 -15.12
CA ALA A 14 -9.39 9.16 -15.30
C ALA A 14 -9.92 9.81 -14.00
N ASP A 15 -10.71 9.08 -13.21
CA ASP A 15 -11.32 9.61 -11.98
C ASP A 15 -10.41 9.45 -10.76
N GLU A 16 -10.13 10.57 -10.07
CA GLU A 16 -9.25 10.61 -8.90
C GLU A 16 -9.76 9.77 -7.70
N LYS A 17 -11.09 9.57 -7.57
CA LYS A 17 -11.65 8.75 -6.49
C LYS A 17 -11.47 7.26 -6.81
N ARG A 18 -11.69 6.82 -8.05
CA ARG A 18 -11.40 5.46 -8.53
C ARG A 18 -9.91 5.16 -8.44
N LEU A 19 -9.06 6.09 -8.89
CA LEU A 19 -7.60 5.96 -8.82
C LEU A 19 -7.13 5.71 -7.39
N ARG A 20 -7.61 6.50 -6.42
CA ARG A 20 -7.26 6.30 -5.00
C ARG A 20 -7.71 4.94 -4.46
N LYS A 21 -8.86 4.42 -4.89
CA LYS A 21 -9.34 3.08 -4.52
C LYS A 21 -8.44 1.99 -5.10
N VAL A 22 -8.17 2.04 -6.41
CA VAL A 22 -7.31 1.06 -7.10
C VAL A 22 -5.92 1.07 -6.51
N HIS A 23 -5.31 2.24 -6.35
CA HIS A 23 -3.97 2.37 -5.77
C HIS A 23 -3.91 1.79 -4.34
N ARG A 24 -4.95 1.98 -3.52
CA ARG A 24 -5.03 1.39 -2.17
C ARG A 24 -5.16 -0.13 -2.21
N VAL A 25 -5.88 -0.68 -3.19
CA VAL A 25 -5.92 -2.14 -3.42
C VAL A 25 -4.51 -2.61 -3.77
N MET A 26 -3.87 -1.99 -4.77
CA MET A 26 -2.57 -2.39 -5.32
C MET A 26 -1.41 -2.34 -4.33
N LYS A 27 -1.40 -1.38 -3.40
CA LYS A 27 -0.39 -1.30 -2.32
C LYS A 27 -0.31 -2.56 -1.46
N ASN A 28 -1.38 -3.35 -1.36
CA ASN A 28 -1.38 -4.59 -0.58
C ASN A 28 -0.88 -5.82 -1.35
N PHE A 29 -0.71 -5.70 -2.67
CA PHE A 29 -0.46 -6.85 -3.53
C PHE A 29 0.89 -6.79 -4.28
N GLY A 30 1.42 -5.61 -4.58
CA GLY A 30 2.57 -5.48 -5.46
C GLY A 30 3.65 -4.51 -4.99
N LEU A 31 4.79 -4.56 -5.67
CA LEU A 31 5.88 -3.60 -5.55
C LEU A 31 5.55 -2.35 -6.39
N PRO A 32 5.34 -1.17 -5.79
CA PRO A 32 5.09 0.06 -6.53
C PRO A 32 6.37 0.56 -7.21
N VAL A 33 6.26 0.93 -8.49
CA VAL A 33 7.36 1.56 -9.25
C VAL A 33 7.00 2.99 -9.63
N GLN A 34 5.76 3.20 -10.05
CA GLN A 34 5.19 4.51 -10.32
C GLN A 34 3.76 4.59 -9.76
N GLN A 35 3.12 5.75 -9.84
CA GLN A 35 1.73 5.94 -9.40
C GLN A 35 0.75 4.98 -10.08
N SER A 36 1.06 4.57 -11.31
CA SER A 36 0.21 3.73 -12.16
C SER A 36 0.86 2.42 -12.60
N VAL A 37 2.02 2.06 -12.03
CA VAL A 37 2.79 0.88 -12.44
C VAL A 37 3.26 0.09 -11.22
N PHE A 38 2.91 -1.20 -11.20
CA PHE A 38 3.20 -2.13 -10.12
C PHE A 38 3.76 -3.45 -10.64
N PHE A 39 4.68 -4.06 -9.90
CA PHE A 39 5.07 -5.45 -10.13
C PHE A 39 4.37 -6.39 -9.16
N TYR A 40 3.83 -7.48 -9.68
CA TYR A 40 3.11 -8.50 -8.93
C TYR A 40 3.76 -9.88 -9.14
N PRO A 41 4.26 -10.54 -8.09
CA PRO A 41 4.68 -11.93 -8.17
C PRO A 41 3.46 -12.85 -8.10
N GLY A 42 3.27 -13.73 -9.08
CA GLY A 42 2.14 -14.65 -9.06
C GLY A 42 1.98 -15.52 -10.30
N SER A 43 1.13 -16.54 -10.16
CA SER A 43 0.62 -17.32 -11.29
C SER A 43 -0.38 -16.52 -12.13
N GLN A 44 -0.69 -16.99 -13.34
CA GLN A 44 -1.76 -16.42 -14.17
C GLN A 44 -3.10 -16.36 -13.40
N LYS A 45 -3.45 -17.41 -12.65
CA LYS A 45 -4.69 -17.46 -11.87
C LYS A 45 -4.75 -16.35 -10.81
N SER A 46 -3.65 -16.15 -10.08
CA SER A 46 -3.59 -15.09 -9.07
C SER A 46 -3.65 -13.69 -9.67
N VAL A 47 -3.07 -13.50 -10.85
CA VAL A 47 -3.14 -12.22 -11.58
C VAL A 47 -4.56 -11.96 -12.05
N ASN A 48 -5.22 -12.94 -12.66
CA ASN A 48 -6.61 -12.79 -13.09
C ASN A 48 -7.52 -12.41 -11.91
N ASN A 49 -7.40 -13.10 -10.78
CA ASN A 49 -8.17 -12.75 -9.58
C ASN A 49 -7.90 -11.31 -9.07
N LEU A 50 -6.67 -10.82 -9.24
CA LEU A 50 -6.32 -9.45 -8.90
C LEU A 50 -6.94 -8.47 -9.90
N LEU A 51 -6.90 -8.78 -11.20
CA LEU A 51 -7.52 -7.96 -12.24
C LEU A 51 -9.04 -7.87 -12.04
N ASP A 52 -9.73 -8.98 -11.82
CA ASP A 52 -11.18 -9.00 -11.53
C ASP A 52 -11.54 -8.09 -10.36
N LYS A 53 -10.69 -8.08 -9.32
CA LYS A 53 -10.88 -7.23 -8.14
C LYS A 53 -10.70 -5.75 -8.46
N ILE A 54 -9.75 -5.41 -9.33
CA ILE A 54 -9.51 -4.02 -9.74
C ILE A 54 -10.61 -3.55 -10.69
N GLU A 55 -11.02 -4.39 -11.64
CA GLU A 55 -12.12 -4.10 -12.57
C GLU A 55 -13.42 -3.78 -11.83
N SER A 56 -13.69 -4.45 -10.70
CA SER A 56 -14.87 -4.16 -9.86
C SER A 56 -14.97 -2.73 -9.29
N VAL A 57 -13.87 -1.96 -9.36
CA VAL A 57 -13.82 -0.56 -8.92
C VAL A 57 -13.50 0.44 -10.04
N MET A 58 -13.27 -0.03 -11.27
CA MET A 58 -13.01 0.77 -12.47
C MET A 58 -14.30 1.04 -13.26
N SER A 59 -14.26 2.03 -14.16
CA SER A 59 -15.24 2.18 -15.24
C SER A 59 -14.64 1.67 -16.54
N ILE A 60 -15.29 0.71 -17.18
CA ILE A 60 -14.80 0.07 -18.42
C ILE A 60 -14.69 1.07 -19.59
N GLU A 61 -15.52 2.12 -19.57
CA GLU A 61 -15.61 3.11 -20.64
C GLU A 61 -14.49 4.15 -20.57
N ASP A 62 -13.97 4.42 -19.37
CA ASP A 62 -13.06 5.55 -19.10
C ASP A 62 -11.67 5.12 -18.62
N ASP A 63 -11.52 3.88 -18.14
CA ASP A 63 -10.30 3.41 -17.49
C ASP A 63 -9.70 2.21 -18.25
N ASP A 64 -8.37 2.10 -18.29
CA ASP A 64 -7.63 1.00 -18.91
C ASP A 64 -6.80 0.25 -17.85
N LEU A 65 -6.78 -1.09 -17.91
CA LEU A 65 -6.02 -1.95 -17.02
C LEU A 65 -5.32 -3.04 -17.83
N ARG A 66 -4.01 -3.16 -17.63
CA ARG A 66 -3.17 -4.09 -18.39
C ARG A 66 -2.25 -4.87 -17.47
N ALA A 67 -2.05 -6.14 -17.80
CA ALA A 67 -1.07 -6.99 -17.14
C ALA A 67 -0.16 -7.65 -18.19
N TYR A 68 1.14 -7.45 -18.01
CA TYR A 68 2.16 -8.01 -18.89
C TYR A 68 3.03 -9.00 -18.12
N PRO A 69 3.14 -10.27 -18.57
CA PRO A 69 4.07 -11.20 -17.95
C PRO A 69 5.50 -10.71 -18.20
N VAL A 70 6.31 -10.72 -17.16
CA VAL A 70 7.73 -10.37 -17.21
C VAL A 70 8.55 -11.46 -16.53
N LYS A 71 9.79 -11.64 -16.97
CA LYS A 71 10.70 -12.64 -16.39
C LYS A 71 11.01 -12.34 -14.92
N HIS A 72 11.31 -11.07 -14.62
CA HIS A 72 11.57 -10.57 -13.27
C HIS A 72 11.64 -9.03 -13.29
N PRO A 73 11.20 -8.30 -12.24
CA PRO A 73 11.27 -6.84 -12.17
C PRO A 73 12.66 -6.25 -12.45
N ARG A 74 13.71 -6.95 -12.02
CA ARG A 74 15.13 -6.58 -12.26
C ARG A 74 15.50 -6.34 -13.73
N TYR A 75 14.76 -6.93 -14.67
CA TYR A 75 15.03 -6.80 -16.10
C TYR A 75 14.21 -5.68 -16.76
N VAL A 76 13.40 -4.97 -15.98
CA VAL A 76 12.63 -3.82 -16.45
C VAL A 76 13.35 -2.54 -16.03
N TRP A 77 13.55 -1.65 -17.00
CA TRP A 77 14.11 -0.33 -16.77
C TRP A 77 12.99 0.65 -16.43
N ALA A 78 13.20 1.49 -15.42
CA ALA A 78 12.29 2.58 -15.04
C ALA A 78 13.00 3.92 -15.22
N THR A 79 12.23 5.02 -15.21
CA THR A 79 12.71 6.37 -15.55
C THR A 79 13.89 6.86 -14.71
N SER A 80 14.19 6.23 -13.57
CA SER A 80 15.27 6.58 -12.66
C SER A 80 16.32 5.46 -12.45
N GLY A 81 16.38 4.45 -13.32
CA GLY A 81 17.33 3.33 -13.23
C GLY A 81 16.64 1.97 -13.30
N SER A 82 17.32 0.91 -12.86
CA SER A 82 16.65 -0.40 -12.77
C SER A 82 15.54 -0.35 -11.71
N VAL A 83 14.44 -1.08 -11.93
CA VAL A 83 13.28 -1.09 -11.01
C VAL A 83 13.69 -1.34 -9.56
N LEU A 84 14.68 -2.21 -9.33
CA LEU A 84 15.16 -2.54 -7.98
C LEU A 84 15.98 -1.39 -7.36
N ASP A 85 16.69 -0.61 -8.17
CA ASP A 85 17.41 0.58 -7.71
C ASP A 85 16.44 1.73 -7.41
N THR A 86 15.25 1.70 -8.00
CA THR A 86 14.20 2.72 -7.86
C THR A 86 13.10 2.40 -6.85
N ALA A 87 13.21 1.29 -6.11
CA ALA A 87 12.19 0.88 -5.14
C ALA A 87 12.22 1.76 -3.86
N PRO A 88 11.09 2.29 -3.35
CA PRO A 88 9.92 2.82 -4.05
C PRO A 88 9.91 4.36 -4.06
N LEU A 89 9.80 4.96 -5.26
CA LEU A 89 9.54 6.41 -5.46
C LEU A 89 8.26 6.89 -4.76
N TYR A 90 7.30 5.99 -4.56
CA TYR A 90 6.02 6.25 -3.88
C TYR A 90 5.98 5.58 -2.50
N SER A 91 6.94 5.90 -1.64
CA SER A 91 6.70 5.81 -0.20
C SER A 91 5.80 6.99 0.20
N ASP A 92 4.50 6.70 0.27
CA ASP A 92 3.53 7.70 0.67
C ASP A 92 3.80 8.09 2.13
N HIS A 93 4.26 9.33 2.30
CA HIS A 93 4.40 10.09 3.53
C HIS A 93 3.00 10.39 4.13
N GLN A 94 2.19 9.35 4.35
CA GLN A 94 0.95 9.39 5.13
C GLN A 94 0.77 8.12 5.95
N SER A 95 1.87 7.56 6.49
CA SER A 95 1.74 6.93 7.81
C SER A 95 1.69 8.07 8.82
N LYS A 96 0.48 8.52 9.22
CA LYS A 96 0.33 8.97 10.59
C LYS A 96 0.93 7.85 11.44
N LYS A 97 2.08 8.08 12.07
CA LYS A 97 2.53 7.28 13.20
C LYS A 97 1.30 7.15 14.09
N LYS A 98 0.71 5.95 14.16
CA LYS A 98 -0.07 5.61 15.33
C LYS A 98 0.97 5.53 16.44
N GLU A 99 1.27 6.66 17.05
CA GLU A 99 1.70 6.65 18.43
C GLU A 99 0.63 5.84 19.15
N THR A 100 1.01 4.66 19.64
CA THR A 100 0.24 4.03 20.69
C THR A 100 0.12 5.10 21.79
N PRO A 101 -1.09 5.52 22.18
CA PRO A 101 -1.21 6.45 23.28
C PRO A 101 -0.47 5.81 24.46
N PRO A 102 0.35 6.55 25.22
CA PRO A 102 1.01 5.99 26.37
C PRO A 102 -0.07 5.34 27.22
N ARG A 103 0.09 4.02 27.48
CA ARG A 103 -0.84 3.20 28.25
C ARG A 103 -1.29 4.03 29.44
N LYS A 104 -2.54 4.53 29.43
CA LYS A 104 -3.03 5.46 30.45
C LYS A 104 -2.72 4.84 31.80
N GLN A 105 -1.72 5.37 32.51
CA GLN A 105 -1.54 5.03 33.91
C GLN A 105 -2.85 5.44 34.57
N SER A 106 -3.52 4.44 35.12
CA SER A 106 -4.86 4.55 35.68
C SER A 106 -4.95 5.79 36.55
N TRP A 107 -5.82 6.72 36.15
CA TRP A 107 -6.17 7.93 36.89
C TRP A 107 -6.54 7.63 38.36
N LEU A 108 -6.91 6.37 38.66
CA LEU A 108 -7.14 5.83 40.00
C LEU A 108 -5.91 5.87 40.93
N LYS A 109 -4.67 6.00 40.41
CA LYS A 109 -3.47 6.22 41.24
C LYS A 109 -3.36 7.66 41.77
N ARG A 110 -3.94 8.65 41.07
CA ARG A 110 -3.87 10.07 41.50
C ARG A 110 -4.83 10.41 42.64
N ILE A 111 -5.93 9.67 42.79
CA ILE A 111 -6.91 9.91 43.85
C ILE A 111 -6.42 9.36 45.20
N LYS A 112 -5.59 8.31 45.21
CA LYS A 112 -5.07 7.73 46.46
C LYS A 112 -3.98 8.57 47.13
N ASN A 113 -3.27 9.42 46.37
CA ASN A 113 -2.20 10.27 46.94
C ASN A 113 -2.65 11.69 47.30
N GLY A 114 -3.93 12.04 47.06
CA GLY A 114 -4.47 13.37 47.36
C GLY A 114 -5.23 13.49 48.69
N LEU A 115 -5.31 12.41 49.48
CA LEU A 115 -6.23 12.32 50.62
C LEU A 115 -5.58 12.32 52.01
N PHE A 116 -4.27 12.45 52.16
CA PHE A 116 -3.64 12.52 53.49
C PHE A 116 -2.48 13.52 53.56
N GLY A 117 -2.61 14.50 54.47
CA GLY A 117 -1.50 15.31 54.98
C GLY A 117 -1.66 16.83 54.80
N ARG A 118 -2.72 17.45 55.34
CA ARG A 118 -2.67 18.33 56.53
C ARG A 118 -1.49 19.33 56.60
N LYS A 119 -1.86 20.61 56.49
CA LYS A 119 -1.26 21.83 57.09
C LYS A 119 -0.49 21.61 58.39
N LYS A 120 0.63 22.32 58.55
CA LYS A 120 0.91 23.33 59.61
C LYS A 120 2.32 23.91 59.33
N LYS A 121 2.40 25.20 59.04
CA LYS A 121 2.64 26.36 59.94
C LYS A 121 4.14 26.66 60.03
#